data_AF-A0A951JQW0-F1
#
_entry.id   AF-A0A951JQW0-F1
#
_cell.length_a   1.000
_cell.length_b   1.000
_cell.length_c   1.000
_cell.angle_alpha   90.00
_cell.angle_beta   90.00
_cell.angle_gamma   90.00
#
_symmetry.space_group_name_H-M   'P 1'
#
loop_
_entity.id
_entity.type
_entity.pdbx_description
1 polymer ?
#
loop_
_entity_poly.entity_id
_entity_poly.type
_entity_poly.pdbx_seq_one_letter_code
_entity_poly.pdbx_strand_id
1 'polypeptide(L)'
;MSQPHMDENDLARFLDGTLSEEERGNAVAHLADSDADAELLADAACVLRDLEGEHAAVADDAAGAGHPHDDGADTGRDPKVVPLRPPSTAARWRRAPARWLALAAVLAGVLLVPLALSRRGPADAGDFAALLSAREAGLPAGWTEQRPWRVTRGAGDPLTDQARAARLGALHLDLELAVAARDAEQAQLLAAQIVEMLGPVPASGPVVRTYREIGARAGQPRDGLADLLEDGRETVATFVDEDLFALGAWAEAARIAAQARDAAFFRARASQKVVDRAASLPSLDPETRATIDAIRAAAGHDQPDWPALAAHTRQLLGQIGG
;
A
#
# COMPACT_ATOMS: atom_id res chain seq x y z
N MET A 1 33.74 10.60 1.40
CA MET A 1 33.45 12.04 1.62
C MET A 1 31.98 12.10 1.94
N SER A 2 31.58 12.50 3.14
CA SER A 2 30.18 12.61 3.51
C SER A 2 29.55 13.73 2.69
N GLN A 3 28.44 13.45 2.00
CA GLN A 3 27.67 14.52 1.35
C GLN A 3 27.13 15.46 2.43
N PRO A 4 27.13 16.78 2.18
CA PRO A 4 26.56 17.73 3.12
C PRO A 4 25.05 17.47 3.21
N HIS A 5 24.53 17.25 4.42
CA HIS A 5 23.09 17.14 4.64
C HIS A 5 22.42 18.51 4.48
N MET A 6 21.16 18.51 4.03
CA MET A 6 20.33 19.71 4.03
C MET A 6 20.17 20.22 5.47
N ASP A 7 20.39 21.52 5.69
CA ASP A 7 20.21 22.11 7.02
C ASP A 7 18.73 22.02 7.44
N GLU A 8 18.49 21.71 8.71
CA GLU A 8 17.13 21.50 9.26
C GLU A 8 16.25 22.75 9.09
N ASN A 9 16.85 23.94 9.17
CA ASN A 9 16.14 25.20 8.96
C ASN A 9 15.73 25.39 7.49
N ASP A 10 16.57 24.98 6.54
CA ASP A 10 16.21 25.04 5.12
C ASP A 10 15.10 24.03 4.80
N LEU A 11 15.11 22.86 5.44
CA LEU A 11 14.04 21.86 5.31
C LEU A 11 12.70 22.39 5.85
N ALA A 12 12.70 23.01 7.03
CA ALA A 12 11.51 23.65 7.60
C ALA A 12 10.99 24.78 6.71
N ARG A 13 11.88 25.67 6.23
CA ARG A 13 11.50 26.75 5.29
C ARG A 13 10.96 26.21 3.97
N PHE A 14 11.46 25.06 3.51
CA PHE A 14 10.97 24.37 2.31
C PHE A 14 9.53 23.87 2.52
N LEU A 15 9.27 23.19 3.65
CA LEU A 15 7.94 22.69 4.03
C LEU A 15 6.92 23.82 4.21
N ASP A 16 7.31 24.90 4.88
CA ASP A 16 6.47 26.09 5.09
C ASP A 16 6.27 26.92 3.80
N GLY A 17 6.98 26.59 2.72
CA GLY A 17 6.93 27.29 1.45
C GLY A 17 7.53 28.70 1.48
N THR A 18 8.37 29.02 2.48
CA THR A 18 8.97 30.34 2.71
C THR A 18 10.31 30.55 2.01
N LEU A 19 10.85 29.52 1.36
CA LEU A 19 12.02 29.66 0.50
C LEU A 19 11.73 30.51 -0.74
N SER A 20 12.70 31.36 -1.10
CA SER A 20 12.74 32.05 -2.39
C SER A 20 12.81 31.02 -3.55
N GLU A 21 12.53 31.48 -4.77
CA GLU A 21 12.52 30.60 -5.95
C GLU A 21 13.88 29.95 -6.21
N GLU A 22 14.96 30.71 -6.02
CA GLU A 22 16.34 30.22 -6.16
C GLU A 22 16.70 29.19 -5.07
N GLU A 23 16.42 29.51 -3.80
CA GLU A 23 16.66 28.59 -2.67
C GLU A 23 15.86 27.28 -2.84
N ARG A 24 14.61 27.38 -3.30
CA ARG A 24 13.76 26.23 -3.56
C ARG A 24 14.29 25.36 -4.69
N GLY A 25 14.80 25.97 -5.77
CA GLY A 25 15.46 25.25 -6.86
C GLY A 25 16.68 24.48 -6.37
N ASN A 26 17.49 25.10 -5.50
CA ASN A 26 18.66 24.45 -4.89
C ASN A 26 18.25 23.30 -3.95
N ALA A 27 17.21 23.50 -3.13
CA ALA A 27 16.68 22.45 -2.26
C ALA A 27 16.17 21.24 -3.05
N VAL A 28 15.43 21.45 -4.14
CA VAL A 28 14.95 20.35 -5.01
C VAL A 28 16.10 19.61 -5.67
N ALA A 29 17.11 20.33 -6.17
CA ALA A 29 18.29 19.69 -6.75
C ALA A 29 19.04 18.85 -5.71
N HIS A 30 19.18 19.36 -4.49
CA HIS A 30 19.80 18.65 -3.38
C HIS A 30 19.05 17.37 -3.00
N LEU A 31 17.71 17.45 -2.85
CA LEU A 31 16.85 16.31 -2.54
C LEU A 31 16.86 15.25 -3.65
N ALA A 32 17.05 15.65 -4.92
CA ALA A 32 17.17 14.71 -6.03
C ALA A 32 18.50 13.93 -6.02
N ASP A 33 19.55 14.51 -5.45
CA ASP A 33 20.88 13.91 -5.37
C ASP A 33 21.13 13.16 -4.04
N SER A 34 20.24 13.31 -3.05
CA SER A 34 20.37 12.75 -1.69
C SER A 34 19.09 12.00 -1.28
N ASP A 35 19.08 10.68 -1.48
CA ASP A 35 17.97 9.79 -1.08
C ASP A 35 17.64 9.93 0.43
N ALA A 36 18.66 10.10 1.27
CA ALA A 36 18.49 10.24 2.72
C ALA A 36 17.75 11.52 3.12
N ASP A 37 18.05 12.66 2.48
CA ASP A 37 17.36 13.91 2.76
C ASP A 37 15.94 13.91 2.15
N ALA A 38 15.74 13.18 1.05
CA ALA A 38 14.41 12.96 0.47
C ALA A 38 13.50 12.10 1.37
N GLU A 39 14.05 11.07 2.01
CA GLU A 39 13.35 10.27 3.03
C GLU A 39 12.98 11.13 4.25
N LEU A 40 13.92 11.92 4.78
CA LEU A 40 13.68 12.82 5.90
C LEU A 40 12.56 13.84 5.62
N LEU A 41 12.52 14.41 4.41
CA LEU A 41 11.44 15.28 3.97
C LEU A 41 10.08 14.55 3.92
N ALA A 42 10.07 13.30 3.45
CA ALA A 42 8.85 12.51 3.38
C ALA A 42 8.26 12.23 4.77
N ASP A 43 9.12 11.88 5.73
CA ASP A 43 8.74 11.66 7.14
C ASP A 43 8.17 12.94 7.76
N ALA A 44 8.86 14.07 7.60
CA ALA A 44 8.40 15.36 8.11
C ALA A 44 7.03 15.78 7.52
N ALA A 45 6.82 15.53 6.22
CA ALA A 45 5.54 15.82 5.58
C ALA A 45 4.41 14.89 6.05
N CYS A 46 4.73 13.64 6.41
CA CYS A 46 3.78 12.69 7.00
C CYS A 46 3.27 13.20 8.35
N VAL A 47 4.20 13.58 9.24
CA VAL A 47 3.87 14.12 10.57
C VAL A 47 3.01 15.39 10.49
N LEU A 48 3.31 16.30 9.56
CA LEU A 48 2.50 17.51 9.35
C LEU A 48 1.05 17.17 8.97
N ARG A 49 0.84 16.15 8.12
CA ARG A 49 -0.49 15.72 7.70
C ARG A 49 -1.28 15.11 8.86
N ASP A 50 -0.63 14.31 9.71
CA ASP A 50 -1.28 13.73 10.89
C ASP A 50 -1.71 14.82 11.87
N LEU A 51 -0.86 15.83 12.10
CA LEU A 51 -1.18 16.98 12.95
C LEU A 51 -2.32 17.85 12.40
N GLU A 52 -2.42 17.99 11.07
CA GLU A 52 -3.54 18.67 10.41
C GLU A 52 -4.85 17.87 10.56
N GLY A 53 -4.78 16.54 10.46
CA GLY A 53 -5.91 15.63 10.66
C GLY A 53 -6.48 15.69 12.08
N GLU A 54 -5.62 15.71 13.09
CA GLU A 54 -6.03 15.83 14.50
C GLU A 54 -6.70 17.19 14.78
N HIS A 55 -6.19 18.29 14.21
CA HIS A 55 -6.83 19.61 14.37
C HIS A 55 -8.21 19.67 13.73
N ALA A 56 -8.41 19.01 12.58
CA ALA A 56 -9.71 18.94 11.94
C ALA A 56 -10.73 18.15 12.77
N ALA A 57 -10.31 17.04 13.41
CA ALA A 57 -11.17 16.25 14.28
C ALA A 57 -11.61 17.03 15.54
N VAL A 58 -10.70 17.81 16.15
CA VAL A 58 -11.03 18.65 17.32
C VAL A 58 -11.97 19.81 16.93
N ALA A 59 -11.86 20.34 15.71
CA ALA A 59 -12.73 21.40 15.23
C ALA A 59 -14.17 20.92 14.99
N ASP A 60 -14.36 19.66 14.58
CA ASP A 60 -15.69 19.09 14.31
C ASP A 60 -16.44 18.74 15.62
N ASP A 61 -15.72 18.25 16.65
CA ASP A 61 -16.29 18.00 17.98
C ASP A 61 -16.74 19.30 18.68
N ALA A 62 -16.07 20.42 18.41
CA ALA A 62 -16.47 21.72 18.96
C ALA A 62 -17.75 22.28 18.31
N ALA A 63 -18.14 21.82 17.12
CA ALA A 63 -19.34 22.27 16.42
C ALA A 63 -20.62 21.47 16.81
N GLY A 64 -20.47 20.30 17.44
CA GLY A 64 -21.58 19.40 17.80
C GLY A 64 -22.27 19.65 19.15
N ALA A 65 -21.68 20.43 20.07
CA ALA A 65 -22.17 20.61 21.43
C ALA A 65 -23.22 21.74 21.60
N GLY A 66 -24.13 21.90 20.64
CA GLY A 66 -25.13 22.95 20.60
C GLY A 66 -26.56 22.45 20.38
N HIS A 67 -27.05 21.53 21.22
CA HIS A 67 -28.49 21.25 21.30
C HIS A 67 -29.08 21.98 22.52
N PRO A 68 -29.88 23.03 22.31
CA PRO A 68 -30.49 23.76 23.41
C PRO A 68 -31.70 22.98 23.95
N HIS A 69 -31.69 22.76 25.26
CA HIS A 69 -32.86 22.37 26.03
C HIS A 69 -33.83 23.56 26.03
N ASP A 70 -34.97 23.38 25.40
CA ASP A 70 -36.09 24.32 25.39
C ASP A 70 -36.78 24.25 26.76
N ASP A 71 -36.61 25.27 27.59
CA ASP A 71 -37.45 25.55 28.74
C ASP A 71 -37.74 27.05 28.78
N GLY A 72 -38.99 27.39 28.50
CA GLY A 72 -39.48 28.75 28.39
C GLY A 72 -39.64 29.44 29.75
N ALA A 73 -39.19 30.70 29.81
CA ALA A 73 -39.88 31.78 30.51
C ALA A 73 -39.20 33.12 30.18
N ASP A 74 -39.92 33.93 29.42
CA ASP A 74 -40.17 35.36 29.64
C ASP A 74 -39.23 36.15 30.59
N THR A 75 -38.49 37.11 30.02
CA THR A 75 -38.58 38.57 30.31
C THR A 75 -37.24 39.26 30.03
N GLY A 76 -37.30 40.48 29.47
CA GLY A 76 -36.22 41.46 29.70
C GLY A 76 -35.27 41.72 28.53
N ARG A 77 -35.70 42.67 27.71
CA ARG A 77 -34.93 43.47 26.74
C ARG A 77 -33.64 44.05 27.36
N ASP A 78 -32.47 43.89 26.73
CA ASP A 78 -31.33 44.80 26.89
C ASP A 78 -30.38 44.77 25.65
N PRO A 79 -29.68 45.87 25.31
CA PRO A 79 -29.27 46.19 23.94
C PRO A 79 -27.84 45.78 23.55
N LYS A 80 -27.71 45.41 22.27
CA LYS A 80 -26.72 45.87 21.27
C LYS A 80 -25.28 46.15 21.77
N VAL A 81 -24.36 45.25 21.41
CA VAL A 81 -22.97 45.61 21.11
C VAL A 81 -22.54 44.91 19.83
N VAL A 82 -22.20 45.72 18.82
CA VAL A 82 -21.63 45.31 17.53
C VAL A 82 -20.11 45.24 17.70
N PRO A 83 -19.45 44.08 17.54
CA PRO A 83 -18.00 44.07 17.44
C PRO A 83 -17.58 44.62 16.08
N LEU A 84 -16.81 45.71 16.14
CA LEU A 84 -16.15 46.36 15.02
C LEU A 84 -15.18 45.38 14.37
N ARG A 85 -15.51 44.99 13.13
CA ARG A 85 -14.61 44.25 12.24
C ARG A 85 -13.40 45.15 11.94
N PRO A 86 -12.16 44.71 12.21
CA PRO A 86 -10.98 45.47 11.78
C PRO A 86 -10.95 45.52 10.24
N PRO A 87 -10.45 46.62 9.65
CA PRO A 87 -10.31 46.73 8.20
C PRO A 87 -9.31 45.68 7.71
N SER A 88 -9.79 44.73 6.92
CA SER A 88 -8.93 43.81 6.19
C SER A 88 -8.09 44.61 5.19
N THR A 89 -6.81 44.76 5.47
CA THR A 89 -5.81 45.13 4.46
C THR A 89 -5.55 43.90 3.59
N ALA A 90 -6.58 43.46 2.84
CA ALA A 90 -6.41 42.53 1.74
C ALA A 90 -5.65 43.29 0.66
N ALA A 91 -4.34 43.16 0.76
CA ALA A 91 -3.36 43.73 -0.12
C ALA A 91 -3.75 43.47 -1.58
N ARG A 92 -3.68 44.53 -2.38
CA ARG A 92 -3.63 44.52 -3.84
C ARG A 92 -2.47 43.65 -4.30
N TRP A 93 -2.62 42.33 -4.23
CA TRP A 93 -1.78 41.42 -4.98
C TRP A 93 -2.20 41.54 -6.42
N ARG A 94 -1.34 42.27 -7.12
CA ARG A 94 -1.41 42.60 -8.53
C ARG A 94 -1.73 41.32 -9.28
N ARG A 95 -2.70 41.42 -10.20
CA ARG A 95 -3.04 40.40 -11.19
C ARG A 95 -1.75 39.95 -11.87
N ALA A 96 -1.17 38.85 -11.39
CA ALA A 96 -0.15 38.13 -12.13
C ALA A 96 -0.82 37.74 -13.47
N PRO A 97 -0.18 37.99 -14.62
CA PRO A 97 -0.78 37.66 -15.90
C PRO A 97 -1.12 36.17 -15.89
N ALA A 98 -2.38 35.81 -16.13
CA ALA A 98 -2.90 34.44 -16.02
C ALA A 98 -2.08 33.38 -16.79
N ARG A 99 -1.26 33.83 -17.75
CA ARG A 99 -0.29 33.02 -18.49
C ARG A 99 0.82 32.43 -17.61
N TRP A 100 1.22 33.08 -16.52
CA TRP A 100 2.24 32.58 -15.60
C TRP A 100 1.69 31.53 -14.63
N LEU A 101 0.42 31.64 -14.23
CA LEU A 101 -0.23 30.62 -13.40
C LEU A 101 -0.42 29.30 -14.18
N ALA A 102 -0.72 29.37 -15.47
CA ALA A 102 -0.80 28.17 -16.32
C ALA A 102 0.57 27.48 -16.47
N LEU A 103 1.65 28.25 -16.62
CA LEU A 103 3.00 27.69 -16.73
C LEU A 103 3.45 27.04 -15.41
N ALA A 104 3.19 27.70 -14.28
CA ALA A 104 3.49 27.17 -12.95
C ALA A 104 2.69 25.90 -12.62
N ALA A 105 1.42 25.83 -13.00
CA ALA A 105 0.61 24.62 -12.81
C ALA A 105 1.10 23.44 -13.66
N VAL A 106 1.55 23.69 -14.89
CA VAL A 106 2.16 22.65 -15.74
C VAL A 106 3.49 22.18 -15.17
N LEU A 107 4.36 23.10 -14.71
CA LEU A 107 5.63 22.73 -14.07
C LEU A 107 5.43 21.98 -12.76
N ALA A 108 4.51 22.44 -11.91
CA ALA A 108 4.15 21.76 -10.67
C ALA A 108 3.57 20.37 -10.95
N GLY A 109 2.74 20.22 -11.98
CA GLY A 109 2.28 18.91 -12.45
C GLY A 109 3.42 18.00 -12.89
N VAL A 110 4.38 18.50 -13.67
CA VAL A 110 5.53 17.70 -14.16
C VAL A 110 6.50 17.32 -13.04
N LEU A 111 6.66 18.15 -12.01
CA LEU A 111 7.53 17.87 -10.85
C LEU A 111 6.87 17.02 -9.77
N LEU A 112 5.58 17.19 -9.52
CA LEU A 112 4.86 16.47 -8.46
C LEU A 112 4.35 15.10 -8.92
N VAL A 113 4.06 14.90 -10.20
CA VAL A 113 3.61 13.60 -10.72
C VAL A 113 4.63 12.48 -10.49
N PRO A 114 5.94 12.66 -10.75
CA PRO A 114 6.96 11.67 -10.42
C PRO A 114 7.01 11.38 -8.92
N LEU A 115 6.97 12.42 -8.07
CA LEU A 115 7.06 12.26 -6.61
C LEU A 115 5.83 11.54 -6.03
N ALA A 116 4.64 11.86 -6.54
CA ALA A 116 3.39 11.19 -6.18
C ALA A 116 3.37 9.73 -6.66
N LEU A 117 4.05 9.42 -7.77
CA LEU A 117 4.23 8.05 -8.27
C LEU A 117 5.33 7.28 -7.52
N SER A 118 6.37 7.97 -7.02
CA SER A 118 7.46 7.40 -6.22
C SER A 118 7.04 7.02 -4.80
N ARG A 119 5.97 7.64 -4.28
CA ARG A 119 5.36 7.29 -2.98
C ARG A 119 4.52 6.02 -3.00
N ARG A 120 4.39 5.35 -4.16
CA ARG A 120 3.87 3.97 -4.16
C ARG A 120 4.88 3.11 -3.40
N GLY A 121 4.40 2.48 -2.33
CA GLY A 121 5.18 1.67 -1.42
C GLY A 121 5.88 0.47 -2.08
N PRO A 122 6.35 -0.52 -1.30
CA PRO A 122 6.71 -1.80 -1.87
C PRO A 122 5.57 -2.34 -2.74
N ALA A 123 5.92 -2.99 -3.85
CA ALA A 123 4.90 -3.61 -4.68
C ALA A 123 4.17 -4.68 -3.88
N ASP A 124 2.85 -4.67 -3.93
CA ASP A 124 2.01 -5.46 -3.05
C ASP A 124 1.11 -6.47 -3.80
N ALA A 125 0.30 -7.20 -3.05
CA ALA A 125 -0.62 -8.19 -3.60
C ALA A 125 -1.65 -7.58 -4.57
N GLY A 126 -2.07 -6.33 -4.36
CA GLY A 126 -3.00 -5.63 -5.24
C GLY A 126 -2.39 -5.28 -6.58
N ASP A 127 -1.12 -4.86 -6.60
CA ASP A 127 -0.35 -4.63 -7.82
C ASP A 127 -0.24 -5.92 -8.66
N PHE A 128 0.05 -7.06 -8.01
CA PHE A 128 0.13 -8.35 -8.71
C PHE A 128 -1.22 -8.83 -9.22
N ALA A 129 -2.29 -8.68 -8.43
CA ALA A 129 -3.64 -9.00 -8.87
C ALA A 129 -4.05 -8.14 -10.08
N ALA A 130 -3.71 -6.85 -10.09
CA ALA A 130 -3.97 -5.95 -11.21
C ALA A 130 -3.21 -6.37 -12.48
N LEU A 131 -1.93 -6.76 -12.35
CA LEU A 131 -1.12 -7.27 -13.48
C LEU A 131 -1.73 -8.53 -14.11
N LEU A 132 -2.23 -9.46 -13.29
CA LEU A 132 -2.86 -10.70 -13.76
C LEU A 132 -4.27 -10.45 -14.32
N SER A 133 -5.07 -9.60 -13.67
CA SER A 133 -6.46 -9.31 -14.05
C SER A 133 -6.59 -8.65 -15.42
N ALA A 134 -5.57 -7.88 -15.86
CA ALA A 134 -5.55 -7.24 -17.17
C ALA A 134 -5.66 -8.22 -18.35
N ARG A 135 -5.54 -9.53 -18.10
CA ARG A 135 -5.66 -10.60 -19.10
C ARG A 135 -6.80 -11.57 -18.85
N GLU A 136 -7.78 -11.17 -18.04
CA GLU A 136 -8.90 -12.02 -17.64
C GLU A 136 -8.43 -13.34 -16.98
N ALA A 137 -7.23 -13.32 -16.39
CA ALA A 137 -6.70 -14.46 -15.65
C ALA A 137 -7.43 -14.56 -14.30
N GLY A 138 -8.53 -15.30 -14.28
CA GLY A 138 -9.09 -15.81 -13.04
C GLY A 138 -8.21 -16.91 -12.44
N LEU A 139 -8.61 -17.44 -11.28
CA LEU A 139 -7.97 -18.61 -10.71
C LEU A 139 -8.12 -19.81 -11.67
N PRO A 140 -7.04 -20.59 -11.93
CA PRO A 140 -7.12 -21.78 -12.77
C PRO A 140 -8.17 -22.80 -12.27
N ALA A 141 -8.79 -23.55 -13.18
CA ALA A 141 -9.70 -24.62 -12.79
C ALA A 141 -8.98 -25.67 -11.91
N GLY A 142 -9.60 -26.06 -10.80
CA GLY A 142 -9.01 -26.99 -9.85
C GLY A 142 -7.87 -26.39 -9.00
N TRP A 143 -7.83 -25.06 -8.87
CA TRP A 143 -6.83 -24.34 -8.08
C TRP A 143 -6.78 -24.81 -6.62
N THR A 144 -7.97 -24.98 -6.04
CA THR A 144 -8.14 -25.25 -4.62
C THR A 144 -7.59 -26.62 -4.22
N GLU A 145 -7.59 -27.61 -5.12
CA GLU A 145 -6.95 -28.92 -4.89
C GLU A 145 -5.43 -28.89 -5.03
N GLN A 146 -4.86 -27.92 -5.76
CA GLN A 146 -3.44 -27.89 -6.13
C GLN A 146 -2.55 -27.07 -5.19
N ARG A 147 -3.10 -26.51 -4.11
CA ARG A 147 -2.31 -25.66 -3.20
C ARG A 147 -1.20 -26.45 -2.50
N PRO A 148 0.06 -25.99 -2.59
CA PRO A 148 1.19 -26.72 -2.04
C PRO A 148 1.12 -26.90 -0.51
N TRP A 149 0.51 -25.97 0.21
CA TRP A 149 0.41 -25.98 1.68
C TRP A 149 -0.86 -26.62 2.26
N ARG A 150 -1.75 -27.22 1.44
CA ARG A 150 -2.93 -27.93 1.97
C ARG A 150 -2.58 -29.23 2.69
N VAL A 151 -1.40 -29.78 2.45
CA VAL A 151 -0.92 -31.01 3.08
C VAL A 151 0.02 -30.64 4.22
N THR A 152 -0.53 -30.23 5.37
CA THR A 152 0.25 -30.13 6.61
C THR A 152 0.59 -31.55 7.05
N ARG A 153 1.73 -32.07 6.58
CA ARG A 153 2.16 -33.43 6.88
C ARG A 153 2.77 -33.46 8.28
N GLY A 154 1.91 -33.55 9.30
CA GLY A 154 2.31 -33.56 10.72
C GLY A 154 1.38 -32.65 11.52
N ALA A 155 0.38 -33.22 12.16
CA ALA A 155 -0.74 -32.51 12.79
C ALA A 155 -0.41 -31.81 14.12
N GLY A 156 0.84 -31.36 14.33
CA GLY A 156 1.30 -30.93 15.66
C GLY A 156 2.00 -29.58 15.72
N ASP A 157 2.83 -29.26 14.73
CA ASP A 157 3.70 -28.11 14.86
C ASP A 157 3.01 -26.83 14.38
N PRO A 158 2.97 -25.76 15.21
CA PRO A 158 2.44 -24.48 14.79
C PRO A 158 3.30 -23.92 13.65
N LEU A 159 2.66 -23.23 12.70
CA LEU A 159 3.38 -22.51 11.64
C LEU A 159 4.33 -21.50 12.26
N THR A 160 5.55 -21.45 11.72
CA THR A 160 6.50 -20.37 12.01
C THR A 160 5.89 -19.03 11.56
N ASP A 161 6.32 -17.92 12.16
CA ASP A 161 5.82 -16.59 11.79
C ASP A 161 6.15 -16.24 10.34
N GLN A 162 7.31 -16.70 9.84
CA GLN A 162 7.72 -16.56 8.45
C GLN A 162 6.78 -17.30 7.49
N ALA A 163 6.48 -18.57 7.78
CA ALA A 163 5.57 -19.38 6.99
C ALA A 163 4.14 -18.81 7.00
N ARG A 164 3.71 -18.26 8.14
CA ARG A 164 2.43 -17.58 8.27
C ARG A 164 2.36 -16.32 7.40
N ALA A 165 3.38 -15.47 7.45
CA ALA A 165 3.46 -14.24 6.65
C ALA A 165 3.34 -14.53 5.15
N ALA A 166 4.16 -15.45 4.65
CA ALA A 166 4.14 -15.83 3.24
C ALA A 166 2.81 -16.47 2.79
N ARG A 167 2.24 -17.37 3.61
CA ARG A 167 0.94 -17.97 3.31
C ARG A 167 -0.19 -16.95 3.30
N LEU A 168 -0.18 -15.99 4.23
CA LEU A 168 -1.18 -14.91 4.25
C LEU A 168 -1.09 -14.06 2.98
N GLY A 169 0.12 -13.72 2.52
CA GLY A 169 0.32 -12.99 1.26
C GLY A 169 -0.22 -13.73 0.05
N ALA A 170 0.08 -15.01 -0.08
CA ALA A 170 -0.45 -15.85 -1.15
C ALA A 170 -1.98 -15.99 -1.10
N LEU A 171 -2.56 -16.21 0.10
CA LEU A 171 -4.01 -16.29 0.28
C LEU A 171 -4.71 -14.98 -0.05
N HIS A 172 -4.09 -13.85 0.29
CA HIS A 172 -4.64 -12.52 -0.01
C HIS A 172 -4.66 -12.24 -1.52
N LEU A 173 -3.58 -12.58 -2.24
CA LEU A 173 -3.58 -12.50 -3.72
C LEU A 173 -4.72 -13.33 -4.31
N ASP A 174 -4.85 -14.58 -3.88
CA ASP A 174 -5.89 -15.47 -4.38
C ASP A 174 -7.30 -14.92 -4.10
N LEU A 175 -7.49 -14.24 -2.97
CA LEU A 175 -8.74 -13.56 -2.63
C LEU A 175 -9.01 -12.40 -3.60
N GLU A 176 -8.01 -11.56 -3.88
CA GLU A 176 -8.14 -10.47 -4.86
C GLU A 176 -8.50 -10.99 -6.26
N LEU A 177 -7.87 -12.08 -6.69
CA LEU A 177 -8.17 -12.71 -7.98
C LEU A 177 -9.58 -13.31 -8.02
N ALA A 178 -10.03 -13.95 -6.93
CA ALA A 178 -11.40 -14.47 -6.83
C ALA A 178 -12.45 -13.36 -6.89
N VAL A 179 -12.22 -12.24 -6.17
CA VAL A 179 -13.08 -11.05 -6.23
C VAL A 179 -13.09 -10.44 -7.64
N ALA A 180 -11.92 -10.30 -8.27
CA ALA A 180 -11.81 -9.79 -9.64
C ALA A 180 -12.57 -10.66 -10.65
N ALA A 181 -12.52 -11.99 -10.49
CA ALA A 181 -13.24 -12.96 -11.31
C ALA A 181 -14.73 -13.09 -10.97
N ARG A 182 -15.22 -12.39 -9.93
CA ARG A 182 -16.58 -12.51 -9.37
C ARG A 182 -16.93 -13.94 -8.90
N ASP A 183 -15.93 -14.68 -8.43
CA ASP A 183 -16.11 -16.00 -7.82
C ASP A 183 -16.39 -15.84 -6.32
N ALA A 184 -17.67 -15.61 -6.00
CA ALA A 184 -18.10 -15.33 -4.63
C ALA A 184 -17.86 -16.51 -3.67
N GLU A 185 -18.03 -17.74 -4.14
CA GLU A 185 -17.82 -18.95 -3.34
C GLU A 185 -16.35 -19.08 -2.94
N GLN A 186 -15.46 -18.95 -3.92
CA GLN A 186 -14.03 -19.02 -3.67
C GLN A 186 -13.54 -17.84 -2.82
N ALA A 187 -13.99 -16.61 -3.09
CA ALA A 187 -13.64 -15.45 -2.28
C ALA A 187 -14.06 -15.60 -0.81
N GLN A 188 -15.28 -16.11 -0.55
CA GLN A 188 -15.73 -16.40 0.81
C GLN A 188 -14.87 -17.46 1.51
N LEU A 189 -14.55 -18.56 0.80
CA LEU A 189 -13.69 -19.62 1.32
C LEU A 189 -12.28 -19.11 1.66
N LEU A 190 -11.74 -18.19 0.86
CA LEU A 190 -10.42 -17.60 1.08
C LEU A 190 -10.38 -16.63 2.24
N ALA A 191 -11.39 -15.76 2.34
CA ALA A 191 -11.56 -14.90 3.49
C ALA A 191 -11.63 -15.72 4.80
N ALA A 192 -12.35 -16.84 4.81
CA ALA A 192 -12.43 -17.73 5.97
C ALA A 192 -11.07 -18.36 6.34
N GLN A 193 -10.27 -18.77 5.34
CA GLN A 193 -8.92 -19.31 5.59
C GLN A 193 -7.96 -18.27 6.16
N ILE A 194 -8.03 -17.02 5.68
CA ILE A 194 -7.24 -15.90 6.24
C ILE A 194 -7.62 -15.67 7.69
N VAL A 195 -8.93 -15.64 8.01
CA VAL A 195 -9.43 -15.52 9.39
C VAL A 195 -8.93 -16.65 10.28
N GLU A 196 -8.95 -17.90 9.80
CA GLU A 196 -8.42 -19.05 10.54
C GLU A 196 -6.92 -18.90 10.83
N MET A 197 -6.14 -18.47 9.83
CA MET A 197 -4.70 -18.29 9.95
C MET A 197 -4.28 -17.15 10.88
N LEU A 198 -5.13 -16.11 10.99
CA LEU A 198 -4.97 -14.99 11.91
C LEU A 198 -5.44 -15.30 13.34
N GLY A 199 -6.20 -16.37 13.55
CA GLY A 199 -6.76 -16.75 14.85
C GLY A 199 -5.72 -16.86 15.99
N PRO A 200 -4.54 -17.46 15.76
CA PRO A 200 -3.47 -17.51 16.76
C PRO A 200 -2.71 -16.20 16.97
N VAL A 201 -2.88 -15.19 16.11
CA VAL A 201 -2.13 -13.93 16.16
C VAL A 201 -2.79 -12.98 17.19
N PRO A 202 -2.07 -12.56 18.24
CA PRO A 202 -2.61 -11.63 19.23
C PRO A 202 -3.07 -10.32 18.59
N ALA A 203 -4.16 -9.75 19.11
CA ALA A 203 -4.73 -8.47 18.65
C ALA A 203 -5.20 -8.43 17.17
N SER A 204 -5.30 -9.57 16.48
CA SER A 204 -5.81 -9.65 15.09
C SER A 204 -7.33 -9.41 14.94
N GLY A 205 -8.03 -9.04 16.01
CA GLY A 205 -9.49 -8.85 16.02
C GLY A 205 -10.01 -7.89 14.93
N PRO A 206 -9.43 -6.67 14.77
CA PRO A 206 -9.85 -5.73 13.73
C PRO A 206 -9.69 -6.30 12.32
N VAL A 207 -8.55 -6.92 12.01
CA VAL A 207 -8.28 -7.49 10.69
C VAL A 207 -9.16 -8.70 10.39
N VAL A 208 -9.40 -9.55 11.38
CA VAL A 208 -10.37 -10.66 11.27
C VAL A 208 -11.77 -10.15 10.94
N ARG A 209 -12.18 -9.00 11.50
CA ARG A 209 -13.46 -8.38 11.15
C ARG A 209 -13.48 -7.92 9.69
N THR A 210 -12.42 -7.27 9.19
CA THR A 210 -12.32 -6.84 7.78
C THR A 210 -12.46 -8.03 6.82
N TYR A 211 -11.74 -9.14 7.03
CA TYR A 211 -11.87 -10.32 6.16
C TYR A 211 -13.23 -11.01 6.27
N ARG A 212 -13.86 -11.04 7.45
CA ARG A 212 -15.24 -11.54 7.57
C ARG A 212 -16.21 -10.69 6.76
N GLU A 213 -16.02 -9.38 6.75
CA GLU A 213 -16.84 -8.47 5.94
C GLU A 213 -16.62 -8.69 4.44
N ILE A 214 -15.37 -8.84 3.98
CA ILE A 214 -15.07 -9.20 2.59
C ILE A 214 -15.78 -10.51 2.21
N GLY A 215 -15.67 -11.54 3.04
CA GLY A 215 -16.33 -12.82 2.81
C GLY A 215 -17.87 -12.71 2.76
N ALA A 216 -18.47 -11.89 3.63
CA ALA A 216 -19.91 -11.63 3.62
C ALA A 216 -20.38 -10.85 2.38
N ARG A 217 -19.48 -10.07 1.77
CA ARG A 217 -19.74 -9.23 0.60
C ARG A 217 -19.12 -9.78 -0.68
N ALA A 218 -18.65 -11.04 -0.69
CA ALA A 218 -17.90 -11.64 -1.79
C ALA A 218 -18.59 -11.63 -3.17
N GLY A 219 -19.92 -11.52 -3.21
CA GLY A 219 -20.69 -11.38 -4.46
C GLY A 219 -20.79 -9.95 -5.02
N GLN A 220 -20.24 -8.95 -4.33
CA GLN A 220 -20.24 -7.56 -4.78
C GLN A 220 -19.15 -7.33 -5.86
N PRO A 221 -19.33 -6.33 -6.74
CA PRO A 221 -18.27 -5.91 -7.66
C PRO A 221 -16.99 -5.51 -6.92
N ARG A 222 -15.82 -5.74 -7.53
CA ARG A 222 -14.50 -5.37 -6.97
C ARG A 222 -14.46 -3.94 -6.46
N ASP A 223 -14.99 -2.97 -7.21
CA ASP A 223 -14.98 -1.56 -6.81
C ASP A 223 -15.71 -1.32 -5.47
N GLY A 224 -16.72 -2.13 -5.13
CA GLY A 224 -17.41 -2.06 -3.84
C GLY A 224 -16.66 -2.72 -2.69
N LEU A 225 -15.58 -3.44 -2.97
CA LEU A 225 -14.73 -4.14 -2.02
C LEU A 225 -13.29 -3.57 -1.97
N ALA A 226 -12.95 -2.62 -2.84
CA ALA A 226 -11.58 -2.13 -3.01
C ALA A 226 -10.98 -1.63 -1.69
N ASP A 227 -11.69 -0.72 -0.99
CA ASP A 227 -11.25 -0.17 0.28
C ASP A 227 -11.08 -1.25 1.37
N LEU A 228 -11.93 -2.28 1.38
CA LEU A 228 -11.83 -3.39 2.35
C LEU A 228 -10.63 -4.30 2.04
N LEU A 229 -10.35 -4.57 0.77
CA LEU A 229 -9.19 -5.37 0.36
C LEU A 229 -7.89 -4.63 0.70
N GLU A 230 -7.83 -3.33 0.42
CA GLU A 230 -6.70 -2.47 0.77
C GLU A 230 -6.50 -2.38 2.27
N ASP A 231 -7.54 -2.02 3.05
CA ASP A 231 -7.50 -2.00 4.53
C ASP A 231 -7.07 -3.35 5.11
N GLY A 232 -7.64 -4.44 4.58
CA GLY A 232 -7.29 -5.80 4.99
C GLY A 232 -5.85 -6.17 4.68
N ARG A 233 -5.27 -5.65 3.58
CA ARG A 233 -3.87 -5.88 3.20
C ARG A 233 -2.93 -5.10 4.10
N GLU A 234 -3.13 -3.78 4.20
CA GLU A 234 -2.33 -2.87 5.03
C GLU A 234 -2.34 -3.33 6.48
N THR A 235 -3.52 -3.64 7.01
CA THR A 235 -3.65 -4.09 8.40
C THR A 235 -2.96 -5.43 8.61
N VAL A 236 -3.09 -6.44 7.73
CA VAL A 236 -2.35 -7.72 7.89
C VAL A 236 -0.85 -7.49 7.91
N ALA A 237 -0.33 -6.63 7.03
CA ALA A 237 1.10 -6.35 6.94
C ALA A 237 1.68 -5.78 8.25
N THR A 238 0.86 -5.15 9.10
CA THR A 238 1.32 -4.70 10.44
C THR A 238 1.51 -5.84 11.46
N PHE A 239 0.91 -7.01 11.23
CA PHE A 239 0.96 -8.15 12.14
C PHE A 239 1.97 -9.22 11.72
N VAL A 240 2.54 -9.10 10.53
CA VAL A 240 3.47 -10.08 9.96
C VAL A 240 4.68 -9.37 9.37
N ASP A 241 5.70 -10.14 8.99
CA ASP A 241 6.80 -9.60 8.22
C ASP A 241 6.29 -9.19 6.82
N GLU A 242 6.26 -7.88 6.56
CA GLU A 242 5.74 -7.29 5.32
C GLU A 242 6.45 -7.84 4.07
N ASP A 243 7.76 -8.11 4.17
CA ASP A 243 8.55 -8.60 3.06
C ASP A 243 8.26 -10.05 2.73
N LEU A 244 8.07 -10.88 3.74
CA LEU A 244 7.64 -12.26 3.55
C LEU A 244 6.18 -12.33 3.07
N PHE A 245 5.31 -11.42 3.53
CA PHE A 245 3.95 -11.29 3.01
C PHE A 245 3.96 -10.93 1.51
N ALA A 246 4.72 -9.91 1.12
CA ALA A 246 4.86 -9.50 -0.28
C ALA A 246 5.51 -10.60 -1.15
N LEU A 247 6.53 -11.30 -0.64
CA LEU A 247 7.15 -12.44 -1.31
C LEU A 247 6.18 -13.60 -1.51
N GLY A 248 5.34 -13.89 -0.52
CA GLY A 248 4.28 -14.89 -0.61
C GLY A 248 3.26 -14.57 -1.70
N ALA A 249 2.78 -13.32 -1.73
CA ALA A 249 1.89 -12.85 -2.79
C ALA A 249 2.57 -12.91 -4.17
N TRP A 250 3.81 -12.45 -4.29
CA TRP A 250 4.55 -12.50 -5.55
C TRP A 250 4.77 -13.93 -6.05
N ALA A 251 5.17 -14.85 -5.17
CA ALA A 251 5.46 -16.23 -5.55
C ALA A 251 4.20 -16.96 -6.06
N GLU A 252 3.04 -16.65 -5.49
CA GLU A 252 1.75 -17.17 -5.96
C GLU A 252 1.38 -16.55 -7.32
N ALA A 253 1.52 -15.23 -7.46
CA ALA A 253 1.28 -14.55 -8.73
C ALA A 253 2.21 -15.06 -9.85
N ALA A 254 3.48 -15.29 -9.53
CA ALA A 254 4.48 -15.84 -10.44
C ALA A 254 4.12 -17.27 -10.86
N ARG A 255 3.57 -18.08 -9.96
CA ARG A 255 3.09 -19.42 -10.30
C ARG A 255 1.92 -19.38 -11.27
N ILE A 256 0.94 -18.51 -11.04
CA ILE A 256 -0.20 -18.28 -11.94
C ILE A 256 0.31 -17.80 -13.31
N ALA A 257 1.18 -16.80 -13.31
CA ALA A 257 1.80 -16.25 -14.51
C ALA A 257 2.57 -17.31 -15.31
N ALA A 258 3.35 -18.17 -14.64
CA ALA A 258 4.09 -19.25 -15.30
C ALA A 258 3.15 -20.25 -15.98
N GLN A 259 2.04 -20.62 -15.34
CA GLN A 259 1.03 -21.52 -15.92
C GLN A 259 0.34 -20.87 -17.13
N ALA A 260 0.04 -19.57 -17.04
CA ALA A 260 -0.55 -18.78 -18.12
C ALA A 260 0.46 -18.37 -19.21
N ARG A 261 1.75 -18.70 -19.04
CA ARG A 261 2.87 -18.27 -19.91
C ARG A 261 2.95 -16.75 -20.08
N ASP A 262 2.71 -16.02 -18.98
CA ASP A 262 2.71 -14.56 -18.94
C ASP A 262 4.12 -14.00 -18.75
N ALA A 263 4.81 -13.72 -19.85
CA ALA A 263 6.14 -13.11 -19.80
C ALA A 263 6.12 -11.63 -19.36
N ALA A 264 4.97 -10.95 -19.47
CA ALA A 264 4.86 -9.55 -19.08
C ALA A 264 4.89 -9.40 -17.55
N PHE A 265 4.28 -10.34 -16.81
CA PHE A 265 4.35 -10.37 -15.35
C PHE A 265 5.81 -10.39 -14.84
N PHE A 266 6.64 -11.28 -15.37
CA PHE A 266 8.05 -11.41 -14.95
C PHE A 266 8.92 -10.20 -15.35
N ARG A 267 8.52 -9.47 -16.40
CA ARG A 267 9.20 -8.24 -16.84
C ARG A 267 8.65 -6.98 -16.16
N ALA A 268 7.55 -7.07 -15.42
CA ALA A 268 6.96 -5.93 -14.77
C ALA A 268 7.91 -5.42 -13.66
N ARG A 269 8.06 -4.09 -13.57
CA ARG A 269 8.93 -3.46 -12.56
C ARG A 269 8.55 -3.87 -11.14
N ALA A 270 7.25 -3.97 -10.85
CA ALA A 270 6.73 -4.42 -9.55
C ALA A 270 7.22 -5.83 -9.20
N SER A 271 7.18 -6.75 -10.17
CA SER A 271 7.68 -8.12 -10.03
C SER A 271 9.18 -8.15 -9.77
N GLN A 272 9.97 -7.43 -10.57
CA GLN A 272 11.42 -7.34 -10.40
C GLN A 272 11.81 -6.77 -9.03
N LYS A 273 11.13 -5.70 -8.56
CA LYS A 273 11.37 -5.07 -7.26
C LYS A 273 11.23 -6.05 -6.10
N VAL A 274 10.20 -6.91 -6.10
CA VAL A 274 10.03 -7.91 -5.03
C VAL A 274 11.09 -8.99 -5.08
N VAL A 275 11.48 -9.46 -6.26
CA VAL A 275 12.57 -10.46 -6.40
C VAL A 275 13.90 -9.89 -5.90
N ASP A 276 14.21 -8.64 -6.26
CA ASP A 276 15.41 -7.93 -5.82
C ASP A 276 15.44 -7.72 -4.32
N ARG A 277 14.31 -7.28 -3.73
CA ARG A 277 14.18 -7.17 -2.29
C ARG A 277 14.30 -8.53 -1.59
N ALA A 278 13.60 -9.56 -2.08
CA ALA A 278 13.62 -10.90 -1.50
C ALA A 278 15.03 -11.49 -1.48
N ALA A 279 15.81 -11.31 -2.55
CA ALA A 279 17.20 -11.80 -2.60
C ALA A 279 18.11 -11.15 -1.54
N SER A 280 17.74 -9.97 -1.02
CA SER A 280 18.47 -9.25 0.02
C SER A 280 18.02 -9.58 1.45
N LEU A 281 16.92 -10.33 1.63
CA LEU A 281 16.35 -10.62 2.95
C LEU A 281 17.30 -11.52 3.77
N PRO A 282 17.77 -11.07 4.95
CA PRO A 282 18.65 -11.87 5.80
C PRO A 282 17.98 -13.13 6.37
N SER A 283 16.65 -13.09 6.47
CA SER A 283 15.81 -14.18 7.00
C SER A 283 15.70 -15.38 6.07
N LEU A 284 16.02 -15.25 4.79
CA LEU A 284 15.94 -16.35 3.83
C LEU A 284 17.18 -17.24 3.87
N ASP A 285 16.93 -18.54 3.95
CA ASP A 285 17.99 -19.53 3.85
C ASP A 285 18.64 -19.52 2.44
N PRO A 286 19.86 -20.08 2.30
CA PRO A 286 20.56 -20.10 1.02
C PRO A 286 19.85 -20.88 -0.10
N GLU A 287 19.06 -21.91 0.24
CA GLU A 287 18.33 -22.72 -0.73
C GLU A 287 17.16 -21.91 -1.32
N THR A 288 16.41 -21.20 -0.48
CA THR A 288 15.34 -20.28 -0.92
C THR A 288 15.89 -19.19 -1.84
N ARG A 289 17.05 -18.60 -1.51
CA ARG A 289 17.71 -17.62 -2.39
C ARG A 289 18.14 -18.22 -3.72
N ALA A 290 18.68 -19.43 -3.72
CA ALA A 290 19.02 -20.14 -4.96
C ALA A 290 17.78 -20.41 -5.84
N THR A 291 16.62 -20.71 -5.24
CA THR A 291 15.35 -20.84 -5.98
C THR A 291 14.92 -19.52 -6.62
N ILE A 292 15.05 -18.39 -5.91
CA ILE A 292 14.76 -17.06 -6.45
C ILE A 292 15.66 -16.74 -7.66
N ASP A 293 16.96 -17.03 -7.55
CA ASP A 293 17.90 -16.85 -8.66
C ASP A 293 17.60 -17.77 -9.85
N ALA A 294 17.16 -19.01 -9.60
CA ALA A 294 16.71 -19.91 -10.65
C ALA A 294 15.46 -19.37 -11.38
N ILE A 295 14.52 -18.76 -10.66
CA ILE A 295 13.36 -18.10 -11.28
C ILE A 295 13.80 -16.93 -12.16
N ARG A 296 14.71 -16.07 -11.69
CA ARG A 296 15.28 -14.97 -12.50
C ARG A 296 15.91 -15.49 -13.79
N ALA A 297 16.75 -16.52 -13.67
CA ALA A 297 17.42 -17.11 -14.83
C ALA A 297 16.42 -17.66 -15.85
N ALA A 298 15.41 -18.42 -15.38
CA ALA A 298 14.38 -18.98 -16.25
C ALA A 298 13.48 -17.92 -16.90
N ALA A 299 13.27 -16.77 -16.25
CA ALA A 299 12.49 -15.64 -16.76
C ALA A 299 13.28 -14.70 -17.70
N GLY A 300 14.61 -14.66 -17.58
CA GLY A 300 15.46 -13.66 -18.25
C GLY A 300 15.73 -13.91 -19.74
N HIS A 301 15.32 -15.05 -20.30
CA HIS A 301 15.48 -15.37 -21.71
C HIS A 301 14.40 -14.72 -22.59
N ASP A 302 14.72 -14.47 -23.87
CA ASP A 302 13.73 -14.04 -24.87
C ASP A 302 12.52 -14.99 -24.96
N GLN A 303 12.76 -16.27 -24.65
CA GLN A 303 11.75 -17.29 -24.45
C GLN A 303 11.90 -17.89 -23.04
N PRO A 304 11.02 -17.52 -22.09
CA PRO A 304 11.08 -18.07 -20.74
C PRO A 304 10.90 -19.59 -20.70
N ASP A 305 11.63 -20.28 -19.82
CA ASP A 305 11.46 -21.70 -19.57
C ASP A 305 10.23 -21.92 -18.66
N TRP A 306 9.05 -22.04 -19.29
CA TRP A 306 7.78 -22.16 -18.55
C TRP A 306 7.71 -23.35 -17.61
N PRO A 307 8.12 -24.58 -18.01
CA PRO A 307 8.20 -25.70 -17.07
C PRO A 307 9.09 -25.42 -15.85
N ALA A 308 10.28 -24.84 -16.07
CA ALA A 308 11.19 -24.50 -14.96
C ALA A 308 10.58 -23.43 -14.05
N LEU A 309 10.00 -22.36 -14.62
CA LEU A 309 9.31 -21.31 -13.84
C LEU A 309 8.20 -21.88 -12.97
N ALA A 310 7.33 -22.74 -13.54
CA ALA A 310 6.25 -23.36 -12.79
C ALA A 310 6.75 -24.32 -11.70
N ALA A 311 7.89 -24.98 -11.91
CA ALA A 311 8.51 -25.84 -10.91
C ALA A 311 9.14 -25.01 -9.77
N HIS A 312 9.97 -24.02 -10.10
CA HIS A 312 10.68 -23.20 -9.12
C HIS A 312 9.75 -22.31 -8.30
N THR A 313 8.70 -21.73 -8.89
CA THR A 313 7.71 -20.95 -8.12
C THR A 313 6.95 -21.82 -7.12
N ARG A 314 6.59 -23.06 -7.50
CA ARG A 314 5.98 -24.02 -6.57
C ARG A 314 6.95 -24.42 -5.46
N GLN A 315 8.21 -24.64 -5.80
CA GLN A 315 9.27 -24.94 -4.82
C GLN A 315 9.44 -23.77 -3.84
N LEU A 316 9.51 -22.54 -4.35
CA LEU A 316 9.64 -21.33 -3.53
C LEU A 316 8.49 -21.22 -2.54
N LEU A 317 7.24 -21.36 -3.00
CA LEU A 317 6.06 -21.38 -2.13
C LEU A 317 6.11 -22.47 -1.06
N GLY A 318 6.64 -23.64 -1.40
CA GLY A 318 6.86 -24.73 -0.44
C GLY A 318 7.96 -24.43 0.59
N GLN A 319 9.02 -23.73 0.20
CA GLN A 319 10.12 -23.35 1.08
C GLN A 319 9.71 -22.21 2.04
N ILE A 320 9.10 -21.14 1.53
CA ILE A 320 8.74 -19.98 2.35
C ILE A 320 7.48 -20.20 3.18
N GLY A 321 6.60 -21.12 2.76
CA GLY A 321 5.38 -21.47 3.47
C GLY A 321 5.48 -22.76 4.27
N GLY A 322 6.63 -23.45 4.24
CA GLY A 322 6.84 -24.79 4.82
C GLY A 322 6.95 -24.82 6.33
#